data_AF-A0A183Q0S1-F1
#
_entry.id   AF-A0A183Q0S1-F1
#
_cell.length_a   1.000
_cell.length_b   1.000
_cell.length_c   1.000
_cell.angle_alpha   90.00
_cell.angle_beta   90.00
_cell.angle_gamma   90.00
#
_symmetry.space_group_name_H-M   'P 1'
#
loop_
_entity.id
_entity.type
_entity.pdbx_description
1 polymer ?
#
loop_
_entity_poly.entity_id
_entity_poly.type
_entity_poly.pdbx_seq_one_letter_code
_entity_poly.pdbx_strand_id
1 'polypeptide(L)'
;MFTSDVSEPYETLKRSILKRGDLTDRQRSDQLFNNIDLQHGSATDMLQRMREAIGPRTFDEGLFKQLFLSKLPQQVQAVLVSFQNNALDELAASADRILEMRKSSTTEVFSVKEKPQTT
;
A
#
# COMPACT_ATOMS: atom_id res chain seq x y z
N MET A 1 49.04 -0.81 -13.60
CA MET A 1 48.24 0.37 -14.00
C MET A 1 46.92 0.29 -13.24
N PHE A 2 46.69 1.21 -12.29
CA PHE A 2 45.43 1.26 -11.55
C PHE A 2 44.38 1.89 -12.46
N THR A 3 43.41 1.08 -12.91
CA THR A 3 42.19 1.60 -13.52
C THR A 3 41.42 2.28 -12.39
N SER A 4 41.54 3.59 -12.36
CA SER A 4 40.82 4.47 -11.47
C SER A 4 39.32 4.26 -11.69
N ASP A 5 38.71 3.50 -10.78
CA ASP A 5 37.27 3.36 -10.60
C ASP A 5 36.75 4.73 -10.11
N VAL A 6 36.73 5.70 -11.03
CA VAL A 6 36.21 7.05 -10.80
C VAL A 6 34.73 7.06 -11.19
N SER A 7 33.96 6.07 -10.75
CA SER A 7 32.50 6.24 -10.66
C SER A 7 32.27 7.17 -9.46
N GLU A 8 31.93 8.41 -9.81
CA GLU A 8 32.41 9.63 -9.20
C GLU A 8 31.96 9.83 -7.73
N PRO A 9 32.76 10.51 -6.89
CA PRO A 9 32.32 11.03 -5.60
C PRO A 9 30.99 11.80 -5.68
N TYR A 10 30.74 12.46 -6.82
CA TYR A 10 29.49 13.11 -7.16
C TYR A 10 28.30 12.15 -7.28
N GLU A 11 28.43 11.04 -8.00
CA GLU A 11 27.36 10.04 -8.14
C GLU A 11 27.08 9.32 -6.81
N THR A 12 28.12 9.12 -5.99
CA THR A 12 27.97 8.61 -4.61
C THR A 12 27.23 9.61 -3.72
N LEU A 13 27.59 10.90 -3.79
CA LEU A 13 26.93 11.97 -3.04
C LEU A 13 25.48 12.15 -3.49
N LYS A 14 25.21 12.18 -4.79
CA LYS A 14 23.87 12.28 -5.37
C LYS A 14 22.97 11.13 -4.94
N ARG A 15 23.46 9.88 -5.00
CA ARG A 15 22.75 8.71 -4.47
C ARG A 15 22.49 8.82 -2.96
N SER A 16 23.45 9.32 -2.20
CA SER A 16 23.32 9.48 -0.74
C SER A 16 22.30 10.55 -0.37
N ILE A 17 22.27 11.68 -1.08
CA ILE A 17 21.28 12.75 -0.88
C ILE A 17 19.88 12.27 -1.26
N LEU A 18 19.73 11.61 -2.42
CA LEU A 18 18.46 11.05 -2.88
C LEU A 18 17.91 10.03 -1.86
N LYS A 19 18.74 9.06 -1.46
CA LYS A 19 18.38 8.05 -0.45
C LYS A 19 17.99 8.67 0.90
N ARG A 20 18.67 9.73 1.34
CA ARG A 20 18.33 10.44 2.57
C ARG A 20 16.98 11.16 2.45
N GLY A 21 16.70 11.76 1.29
CA GLY A 21 15.41 12.34 0.96
C GLY A 21 14.29 11.30 1.01
N ASP A 22 14.48 10.18 0.30
CA ASP A 22 13.51 9.07 0.24
C ASP A 22 13.20 8.48 1.62
N LEU A 23 14.23 8.28 2.45
CA LEU A 23 14.04 7.76 3.81
C LEU A 23 13.22 8.74 4.67
N THR A 24 13.53 10.04 4.58
CA THR A 24 12.82 11.08 5.34
C THR A 24 11.37 11.18 4.90
N ASP A 25 11.13 11.07 3.59
CA ASP A 25 9.79 11.14 3.02
C ASP A 25 8.95 9.91 3.36
N ARG A 26 9.49 8.69 3.19
CA ARG A 26 8.83 7.45 3.62
C ARG A 26 8.46 7.49 5.10
N GLN A 27 9.37 7.93 5.97
CA GLN A 27 9.11 8.04 7.41
C GLN A 27 8.03 9.06 7.75
N ARG A 28 8.01 10.20 7.05
CA ARG A 28 6.97 11.22 7.22
C ARG A 28 5.62 10.71 6.74
N SER A 29 5.61 10.00 5.62
CA SER A 29 4.43 9.38 5.04
C SER A 29 3.86 8.28 5.93
N ASP A 30 4.71 7.37 6.44
CA ASP A 30 4.28 6.37 7.41
C ASP A 30 3.66 7.03 8.63
N GLN A 31 4.30 8.04 9.22
CA GLN A 31 3.72 8.79 10.33
C GLN A 31 2.37 9.44 9.99
N LEU A 32 2.23 10.03 8.80
CA LEU A 32 1.00 10.69 8.37
C LEU A 32 -0.16 9.69 8.23
N PHE A 33 0.13 8.49 7.71
CA PHE A 33 -0.89 7.46 7.44
C PHE A 33 -0.93 6.36 8.50
N ASN A 34 -0.19 6.45 9.61
CA ASN A 34 -0.15 5.42 10.65
C ASN A 34 -1.52 5.18 11.30
N ASN A 35 -2.35 6.22 11.37
CA ASN A 35 -3.70 6.14 11.91
C ASN A 35 -4.77 5.84 10.84
N ILE A 36 -4.37 5.75 9.58
CA ILE A 36 -5.28 5.48 8.46
C ILE A 36 -5.08 4.04 8.04
N ASP A 37 -6.12 3.25 8.25
CA ASP A 37 -6.10 1.84 7.94
C ASP A 37 -7.46 1.36 7.38
N LEU A 38 -7.51 0.09 7.01
CA LEU A 38 -8.63 -0.60 6.39
C LEU A 38 -9.75 -1.03 7.39
N GLN A 39 -9.59 -0.87 8.72
CA GLN A 39 -10.41 -1.58 9.74
C GLN A 39 -11.93 -1.44 9.60
N HIS A 40 -12.42 -0.32 9.08
CA HIS A 40 -13.87 -0.04 9.03
C HIS A 40 -14.41 0.39 7.67
N GLY A 41 -13.57 0.47 6.63
CA GLY A 41 -13.95 1.05 5.34
C GLY A 41 -13.46 0.27 4.14
N SER A 42 -13.92 0.67 2.96
CA SER A 42 -13.39 0.22 1.69
C SER A 42 -11.97 0.78 1.48
N ALA A 43 -11.17 0.16 0.60
CA ALA A 43 -9.92 0.73 0.10
C ALA A 43 -10.15 2.11 -0.54
N THR A 44 -11.31 2.34 -1.15
CA THR A 44 -11.71 3.68 -1.64
C THR A 44 -11.89 4.69 -0.50
N ASP A 45 -12.54 4.31 0.61
CA ASP A 45 -12.66 5.17 1.80
C ASP A 45 -11.29 5.45 2.44
N MET A 46 -10.40 4.46 2.45
CA MET A 46 -9.02 4.64 2.92
C MET A 46 -8.28 5.63 2.03
N LEU A 47 -8.38 5.50 0.70
CA LEU A 47 -7.75 6.42 -0.25
C LEU A 47 -8.22 7.87 -0.04
N GLN A 48 -9.52 8.06 0.16
CA GLN A 48 -10.10 9.38 0.41
C GLN A 48 -9.54 10.00 1.69
N ARG A 49 -9.48 9.24 2.79
CA ARG A 49 -8.87 9.70 4.06
C ARG A 49 -7.38 10.02 3.90
N MET A 50 -6.66 9.27 3.07
CA MET A 50 -5.25 9.58 2.76
C MET A 50 -5.11 10.91 2.00
N ARG A 51 -5.99 11.19 1.02
CA ARG A 51 -6.01 12.48 0.31
C ARG A 51 -6.30 13.65 1.26
N GLU A 52 -7.24 13.46 2.18
CA GLU A 52 -7.58 14.46 3.20
C GLU A 52 -6.43 14.75 4.16
N ALA A 53 -5.68 13.72 4.58
CA ALA A 53 -4.54 13.86 5.48
C ALA A 53 -3.35 14.61 4.83
N ILE A 54 -3.16 14.48 3.52
CA ILE A 54 -2.16 15.26 2.79
C ILE A 54 -2.55 16.75 2.73
N GLY A 55 -3.85 17.03 2.60
CA GLY A 55 -4.38 18.37 2.46
C GLY A 55 -3.93 19.03 1.14
N PRO A 56 -3.68 20.36 1.10
CA PRO A 56 -3.32 21.07 -0.13
C PRO A 56 -1.88 20.81 -0.61
N ARG A 57 -1.15 19.88 0.02
CA ARG A 57 0.23 19.56 -0.36
C ARG A 57 0.24 18.68 -1.60
N THR A 58 1.13 18.97 -2.55
CA THR A 58 1.39 18.07 -3.66
C THR A 58 2.26 16.92 -3.17
N PHE A 59 1.74 15.70 -3.26
CA PHE A 59 2.52 14.47 -3.09
C PHE A 59 2.95 13.95 -4.46
N ASP A 60 4.12 13.32 -4.53
CA ASP A 60 4.49 12.57 -5.72
C ASP A 60 3.50 11.41 -5.93
N GLU A 61 2.93 11.30 -7.14
CA GLU A 61 1.87 10.33 -7.44
C GLU A 61 2.37 8.88 -7.33
N GLY A 62 3.61 8.62 -7.73
CA GLY A 62 4.21 7.29 -7.66
C GLY A 62 4.43 6.85 -6.21
N LEU A 63 4.96 7.75 -5.40
CA LEU A 63 5.11 7.56 -3.96
C LEU A 63 3.76 7.38 -3.26
N PHE A 64 2.77 8.22 -3.57
CA PHE A 64 1.43 8.13 -2.98
C PHE A 64 0.76 6.79 -3.30
N LYS A 65 0.89 6.33 -4.54
CA LYS A 65 0.43 5.02 -4.97
C LYS A 65 1.16 3.89 -4.23
N GLN A 66 2.48 3.97 -4.09
CA GLN A 66 3.24 2.97 -3.35
C GLN A 66 2.81 2.90 -1.87
N LEU A 67 2.56 4.05 -1.25
CA LEU A 67 2.08 4.14 0.13
C LEU A 67 0.68 3.54 0.29
N PHE A 68 -0.23 3.87 -0.62
CA PHE A 68 -1.57 3.27 -0.66
C PHE A 68 -1.50 1.75 -0.73
N LEU A 69 -0.71 1.20 -1.66
CA LEU A 69 -0.53 -0.24 -1.81
C LEU A 69 0.10 -0.88 -0.56
N SER A 70 0.98 -0.17 0.14
CA SER A 70 1.61 -0.66 1.39
C SER A 70 0.64 -0.75 2.58
N LYS A 71 -0.48 -0.04 2.55
CA LYS A 71 -1.52 -0.11 3.60
C LYS A 71 -2.55 -1.22 3.34
N LEU A 72 -2.55 -1.81 2.16
CA LEU A 72 -3.44 -2.91 1.82
C LEU A 72 -2.90 -4.25 2.39
N PRO A 73 -3.77 -5.23 2.67
CA PRO A 73 -3.34 -6.58 3.01
C PRO A 73 -2.46 -7.18 1.91
N GLN A 74 -1.41 -7.90 2.30
CA GLN A 74 -0.40 -8.47 1.38
C GLN A 74 -0.99 -9.24 0.19
N GLN A 75 -2.13 -9.89 0.39
CA GLN A 75 -2.82 -10.71 -0.60
C GLN A 75 -3.48 -9.86 -1.69
N VAL A 76 -4.00 -8.68 -1.32
CA VAL A 76 -4.54 -7.69 -2.27
C VAL A 76 -3.39 -7.00 -3.00
N GLN A 77 -2.34 -6.62 -2.26
CA GLN A 77 -1.15 -5.99 -2.81
C GLN A 77 -0.50 -6.85 -3.91
N ALA A 78 -0.35 -8.15 -3.69
CA ALA A 78 0.24 -9.08 -4.65
C ALA A 78 -0.48 -9.09 -6.00
N VAL A 79 -1.81 -8.92 -6.00
CA VAL A 79 -2.60 -8.83 -7.23
C VAL A 79 -2.45 -7.46 -7.87
N LEU A 80 -2.52 -6.39 -7.07
CA LEU A 80 -2.50 -5.01 -7.55
C LEU A 80 -1.12 -4.53 -8.04
N VAL A 81 -0.04 -5.19 -7.65
CA VAL A 81 1.33 -4.91 -8.14
C VAL A 81 1.41 -4.96 -9.67
N SER A 82 0.67 -5.84 -10.34
CA SER A 82 0.65 -5.92 -11.81
C SER A 82 -0.15 -4.78 -12.46
N PHE A 83 -1.00 -4.09 -11.69
CA PHE A 83 -1.87 -3.01 -12.16
C PHE A 83 -1.34 -1.63 -11.78
N GLN A 84 -0.06 -1.52 -11.42
CA GLN A 84 0.57 -0.26 -11.01
C GLN A 84 0.54 0.86 -12.06
N ASN A 85 0.21 0.58 -13.32
CA ASN A 85 0.04 1.59 -14.36
C ASN A 85 -1.33 2.26 -14.35
N ASN A 86 -2.31 1.69 -13.65
CA ASN A 86 -3.68 2.20 -13.61
C ASN A 86 -3.80 3.43 -12.72
N ALA A 87 -4.87 4.21 -12.87
CA ALA A 87 -5.13 5.34 -11.98
C ALA A 87 -5.30 4.85 -10.53
N LEU A 88 -4.96 5.71 -9.56
CA LEU A 88 -5.04 5.33 -8.14
C LEU A 88 -6.47 5.01 -7.69
N ASP A 89 -7.46 5.73 -8.23
CA ASP A 89 -8.87 5.47 -8.00
C ASP A 89 -9.31 4.10 -8.52
N GLU A 90 -8.77 3.66 -9.67
CA GLU A 90 -9.04 2.33 -10.23
C GLU A 90 -8.41 1.21 -9.39
N LEU A 91 -7.22 1.46 -8.84
CA LEU A 91 -6.57 0.53 -7.91
C LEU A 91 -7.37 0.36 -6.63
N ALA A 92 -7.93 1.45 -6.09
CA ALA A 92 -8.78 1.38 -4.90
C ALA A 92 -10.08 0.61 -5.17
N ALA A 93 -10.77 0.91 -6.27
CA ALA A 93 -11.95 0.16 -6.68
C ALA A 93 -11.66 -1.33 -6.92
N SER A 94 -10.48 -1.65 -7.47
CA SER A 94 -10.04 -3.04 -7.67
C SER A 94 -9.73 -3.73 -6.35
N ALA A 95 -9.07 -3.04 -5.41
CA ALA A 95 -8.84 -3.53 -4.06
C ALA A 95 -10.16 -3.88 -3.36
N ASP A 96 -11.19 -3.03 -3.51
CA ASP A 96 -12.52 -3.26 -2.94
C ASP A 96 -13.19 -4.51 -3.48
N ARG A 97 -13.16 -4.71 -4.80
CA ARG A 97 -13.68 -5.94 -5.42
C ARG A 97 -12.97 -7.18 -4.91
N ILE A 98 -11.64 -7.13 -4.77
CA ILE A 98 -10.85 -8.25 -4.23
C ILE A 98 -11.24 -8.53 -2.78
N LEU A 99 -11.35 -7.49 -1.95
CA LEU A 99 -11.74 -7.63 -0.54
C LEU A 99 -13.17 -8.17 -0.40
N GLU A 100 -14.09 -7.73 -1.24
CA GLU A 100 -15.48 -8.19 -1.25
C GLU A 100 -15.60 -9.68 -1.61
N MET A 101 -14.91 -10.15 -2.65
CA MET A 101 -14.87 -11.57 -3.02
C MET A 101 -14.39 -12.47 -1.87
N ARG A 102 -13.48 -11.95 -1.02
CA ARG A 102 -12.97 -12.72 0.13
C ARG A 102 -13.93 -12.74 1.30
N LYS A 103 -14.69 -11.65 1.50
CA LYS A 103 -15.77 -11.61 2.49
C LYS A 103 -16.84 -12.65 2.15
N SER A 104 -17.30 -12.70 0.89
CA SER A 104 -18.34 -13.65 0.46
C SER A 104 -17.88 -15.12 0.60
N SER A 105 -16.62 -15.42 0.26
CA SER A 105 -16.05 -16.78 0.34
C SER A 105 -15.92 -17.34 1.77
N THR A 106 -15.84 -16.47 2.80
CA THR A 106 -15.64 -16.90 4.19
C THR A 106 -16.96 -17.24 4.89
N THR A 107 -18.08 -16.73 4.41
CA THR A 107 -19.41 -16.90 5.01
C THR A 107 -20.05 -18.27 4.75
N GLU A 108 -19.55 -19.07 3.81
CA GLU A 108 -20.19 -20.35 3.45
C GLU A 108 -19.59 -21.58 4.15
N VAL A 109 -18.49 -21.46 4.91
CA VAL A 109 -17.76 -22.64 5.44
C VAL A 109 -17.90 -22.87 6.95
N PHE A 110 -18.55 -21.98 7.71
CA PHE A 110 -18.75 -22.16 9.17
C PHE A 110 -20.24 -22.30 9.55
N SER A 111 -20.89 -23.38 9.14
CA SER A 111 -22.04 -23.95 9.86
C SER A 111 -22.38 -25.36 9.38
N VAL A 112 -21.51 -26.32 9.68
CA VAL A 112 -22.01 -27.68 9.97
C VAL A 112 -22.10 -27.79 11.49
N LYS A 113 -23.32 -27.55 11.96
CA LYS A 113 -23.81 -27.89 13.29
C LYS A 113 -23.60 -29.39 13.51
N GLU A 114 -22.57 -29.77 14.25
CA GLU A 114 -22.50 -31.12 14.81
C GLU A 114 -23.12 -31.09 16.22
N LYS A 115 -24.38 -31.51 16.30
CA LYS A 115 -24.96 -32.25 17.43
C LYS A 115 -25.76 -33.39 16.80
N PRO A 116 -25.43 -34.65 17.10
CA PRO A 116 -26.26 -35.46 18.02
C PRO A 116 -25.38 -36.46 18.83
N GLN A 117 -25.77 -37.23 19.83
CA GLN A 117 -26.97 -37.41 20.66
C GLN A 117 -26.57 -38.32 21.85
N THR A 118 -27.40 -38.25 22.86
CA THR A 118 -27.62 -39.09 24.05
C THR A 118 -27.17 -40.56 23.97
N THR A 119 -26.58 -41.06 25.06
CA THR A 119 -26.91 -42.36 25.67
C THR A 119 -26.86 -42.19 27.18
#